data_AF-A0A243W5F1-F1
#
_entry.id   AF-A0A243W5F1-F1
#
_cell.length_a   1.000
_cell.length_b   1.000
_cell.length_c   1.000
_cell.angle_alpha   90.00
_cell.angle_beta   90.00
_cell.angle_gamma   90.00
#
_symmetry.space_group_name_H-M   'P 1'
#
loop_
_entity.id
_entity.type
_entity.pdbx_description
1 polymer ?
#
loop_
_entity_poly.entity_id
_entity_poly.type
_entity_poly.pdbx_seq_one_letter_code
_entity_poly.pdbx_strand_id
1 'polypeptide(L)' 'MIRLDDILSISCEYLDITDERRERYKGFITPDGKAYVIHLSLRDGRSHRIKCLTREFQTEIFASLGQALHNLVIPFPPAM' A
#
# COMPACT_ATOMS: atom_id res chain seq x y z
N MET A 1 1.06 -13.90 -6.83
CA MET A 1 0.76 -13.82 -5.38
C MET A 1 1.94 -13.15 -4.71
N ILE A 2 1.72 -12.02 -4.01
CA ILE A 2 2.80 -11.31 -3.28
C ILE A 2 2.89 -11.95 -1.90
N ARG A 3 4.08 -12.38 -1.48
CA ARG A 3 4.31 -12.85 -0.11
C ARG A 3 4.70 -11.68 0.79
N LEU A 4 4.36 -11.79 2.07
CA LEU A 4 4.59 -10.73 3.04
C LEU A 4 6.10 -10.55 3.33
N ASP A 5 6.89 -11.63 3.31
CA ASP A 5 8.35 -11.61 3.51
C ASP A 5 9.14 -10.98 2.34
N ASP A 6 8.52 -10.92 1.16
CA ASP A 6 9.08 -10.26 -0.02
C ASP A 6 8.96 -8.73 0.05
N ILE A 7 8.13 -8.17 0.95
CA ILE A 7 7.92 -6.73 1.06
C ILE A 7 9.06 -6.11 1.88
N LEU A 8 9.76 -5.18 1.26
CA LEU A 8 10.88 -4.45 1.86
C LEU A 8 10.42 -3.16 2.53
N SER A 9 9.48 -2.45 1.92
CA SER A 9 8.91 -1.22 2.48
C SER A 9 7.51 -0.97 1.94
N ILE A 10 6.74 -0.20 2.72
CA ILE A 10 5.44 0.31 2.33
C ILE A 10 5.40 1.83 2.49
N SER A 11 4.71 2.52 1.59
CA SER A 11 4.47 3.96 1.70
C SER A 11 3.10 4.33 1.16
N CYS A 12 2.55 5.44 1.66
CA CYS A 12 1.32 6.02 1.14
C CYS A 12 1.66 7.17 0.19
N GLU A 13 0.95 7.23 -0.93
CA GLU A 13 1.01 8.32 -1.89
C GLU A 13 -0.40 8.87 -2.12
N TYR A 14 -0.46 10.19 -2.28
CA TYR A 14 -1.65 10.93 -2.68
C TYR A 14 -1.37 11.53 -4.04
N LEU A 15 -2.14 11.13 -5.05
CA LEU A 15 -1.93 11.55 -6.42
C LEU A 15 -3.08 12.43 -6.87
N ASP A 16 -2.77 13.67 -7.27
CA ASP A 16 -3.70 14.49 -8.04
C ASP A 16 -3.85 13.87 -9.44
N ILE A 17 -5.09 13.56 -9.82
CA ILE A 17 -5.37 12.88 -11.08
C ILE A 17 -5.56 13.92 -12.19
N THR A 18 -4.54 14.06 -13.03
CA THR A 18 -4.62 14.76 -14.31
C THR A 18 -5.27 13.88 -15.39
N ASP A 19 -5.70 14.46 -16.50
CA ASP A 19 -6.35 13.73 -17.61
C ASP A 19 -5.51 12.55 -18.13
N GLU A 20 -4.18 12.69 -18.18
CA GLU A 20 -3.25 11.62 -18.60
C GLU A 20 -3.27 10.39 -17.69
N ARG A 21 -3.62 10.56 -16.41
CA ARG A 21 -3.67 9.47 -15.42
C ARG A 21 -5.09 8.96 -15.18
N ARG A 22 -6.10 9.66 -15.71
CA ARG A 22 -7.52 9.41 -15.45
C ARG A 22 -7.95 8.00 -15.83
N GLU A 23 -7.49 7.48 -16.96
CA GLU A 23 -7.81 6.13 -17.40
C GLU A 23 -7.20 5.06 -16.47
N ARG A 24 -5.95 5.26 -16.04
CA ARG A 24 -5.24 4.35 -15.14
C ARG A 24 -5.88 4.26 -13.75
N TYR A 25 -6.53 5.31 -13.28
CA TYR A 25 -7.16 5.39 -11.95
C TYR A 25 -8.69 5.40 -12.00
N LYS A 26 -9.30 5.17 -13.17
CA LYS A 26 -10.76 5.11 -13.33
C LYS A 26 -11.38 4.16 -12.29
N GLY A 27 -12.40 4.64 -11.60
CA GLY A 27 -13.06 3.91 -10.50
C GLY A 27 -12.38 4.03 -9.12
N PHE A 28 -11.20 4.64 -9.05
CA PHE A 28 -10.46 4.93 -7.81
C PHE A 28 -10.14 6.42 -7.66
N ILE A 29 -10.80 7.26 -8.47
CA ILE A 29 -10.73 8.71 -8.36
C ILE A 29 -11.75 9.14 -7.31
N THR A 30 -11.26 9.81 -6.28
CA THR A 30 -12.06 10.29 -5.17
C THR A 30 -12.79 11.58 -5.55
N PRO A 31 -13.83 12.00 -4.79
CA PRO A 31 -14.60 13.20 -5.11
C PRO A 31 -13.75 14.49 -5.19
N ASP A 32 -12.63 14.56 -4.47
CA ASP A 32 -11.65 15.64 -4.51
C ASP A 32 -10.66 15.55 -5.69
N GLY A 33 -10.87 14.61 -6.62
CA GLY A 33 -10.06 14.46 -7.83
C GLY A 33 -8.71 13.78 -7.61
N LYS A 34 -8.56 13.06 -6.48
CA LYS A 34 -7.31 12.40 -6.10
C LYS A 34 -7.42 10.88 -6.23
N ALA A 35 -6.30 10.19 -6.09
CA ALA A 35 -6.27 8.77 -5.84
C ALA A 35 -5.39 8.46 -4.62
N TYR A 36 -5.90 7.60 -3.75
CA TYR A 36 -5.19 7.10 -2.59
C TYR A 36 -4.45 5.80 -2.97
N VAL A 37 -3.13 5.78 -2.87
CA VAL A 37 -2.32 4.63 -3.30
C VAL A 37 -1.36 4.19 -2.19
N ILE A 38 -1.24 2.89 -1.99
CA ILE A 38 -0.19 2.29 -1.17
C ILE A 38 0.83 1.67 -2.11
N HIS A 39 2.08 2.08 -1.98
CA HIS A 39 3.21 1.53 -2.70
C HIS A 39 3.87 0.43 -1.87
N LEU A 40 4.03 -0.74 -2.46
CA LEU A 40 4.78 -1.86 -1.91
C LEU A 40 6.08 -1.98 -2.70
N SER A 41 7.22 -1.87 -2.03
CA SER A 41 8.53 -2.16 -2.63
C SER A 41 8.90 -3.59 -2.27
N LEU A 42 9.18 -4.42 -3.27
CA LEU A 42 9.55 -5.81 -3.09
C LEU A 42 11.07 -5.98 -3.13
N ARG A 43 11.58 -7.04 -2.49
CA ARG A 43 13.01 -7.38 -2.44
C ARG A 43 13.64 -7.65 -3.81
N ASP A 44 12.83 -8.10 -4.76
CA ASP A 44 13.26 -8.34 -6.14
C ASP A 44 13.30 -7.07 -7.01
N GLY A 45 13.10 -5.89 -6.42
CA GLY A 45 13.11 -4.60 -7.08
C GLY A 45 11.81 -4.25 -7.80
N ARG A 46 10.80 -5.14 -7.81
CA ARG A 46 9.47 -4.80 -8.32
C ARG A 46 8.73 -3.91 -7.34
N SER A 47 7.77 -3.15 -7.86
CA SER A 47 6.82 -2.40 -7.05
C SER A 47 5.40 -2.80 -7.37
N HIS A 48 4.56 -2.81 -6.35
CA HIS A 48 3.13 -3.02 -6.50
C HIS A 48 2.36 -1.83 -5.94
N ARG A 49 1.19 -1.54 -6.51
CA ARG A 49 0.35 -0.41 -6.11
C ARG A 49 -1.02 -0.90 -5.75
N ILE A 50 -1.44 -0.63 -4.51
CA ILE A 50 -2.81 -0.86 -4.05
C ILE A 50 -3.56 0.46 -4.16
N LYS A 51 -4.63 0.49 -4.95
CA LYS A 51 -5.50 1.65 -5.11
C LYS A 51 -6.62 1.57 -4.08
N CYS A 52 -6.87 2.66 -3.38
CA CYS A 52 -7.88 2.74 -2.34
C CYS A 52 -8.97 3.73 -2.74
N LEU A 53 -10.22 3.41 -2.41
CA LEU A 53 -11.38 4.24 -2.76
C LEU A 53 -11.55 5.45 -1.82
N THR A 54 -11.03 5.35 -0.60
CA THR A 54 -11.17 6.35 0.47
C THR A 54 -9.88 6.43 1.28
N ARG A 55 -9.65 7.57 1.94
CA ARG A 55 -8.49 7.78 2.81
C ARG A 55 -8.51 6.88 4.03
N GLU A 56 -9.68 6.64 4.59
CA GLU A 56 -9.89 5.80 5.77
C GLU A 56 -9.45 4.36 5.46
N PHE A 57 -9.94 3.81 4.35
CA PHE A 57 -9.54 2.49 3.87
C PHE A 57 -8.05 2.37 3.56
N GLN A 58 -7.43 3.40 2.95
CA GLN A 58 -5.97 3.44 2.76
C GLN A 58 -5.23 3.35 4.09
N THR A 59 -5.70 4.10 5.10
CA THR A 59 -5.09 4.14 6.43
C THR A 59 -5.20 2.79 7.14
N GLU A 60 -6.37 2.14 7.05
CA GLU A 60 -6.61 0.82 7.63
C GLU A 60 -5.74 -0.28 6.99
N ILE A 61 -5.66 -0.31 5.66
CA ILE A 61 -4.80 -1.26 4.94
C ILE A 61 -3.33 -0.99 5.27
N PHE A 62 -2.90 0.27 5.27
CA PHE A 62 -1.52 0.64 5.57
C PHE A 62 -1.12 0.22 6.99
N ALA A 63 -1.99 0.48 7.98
CA ALA A 63 -1.76 0.06 9.36
C ALA A 63 -1.69 -1.47 9.48
N SER A 64 -2.61 -2.18 8.81
CA SER A 64 -2.65 -3.65 8.80
C SER A 64 -1.38 -4.25 8.18
N LEU A 65 -0.92 -3.71 7.04
CA LEU A 65 0.33 -4.11 6.39
C LEU A 65 1.54 -3.78 7.26
N GLY A 66 1.58 -2.59 7.85
CA GLY A 66 2.66 -2.17 8.75
C GLY A 66 2.79 -3.09 9.96
N GLN A 67 1.67 -3.44 10.59
CA GLN A 67 1.64 -4.38 11.71
C GLN A 67 2.11 -5.78 11.29
N ALA A 68 1.64 -6.27 10.13
CA ALA A 68 2.02 -7.57 9.62
C ALA A 68 3.54 -7.65 9.31
N LEU A 69 4.11 -6.59 8.73
CA LEU A 69 5.55 -6.50 8.48
C LEU A 69 6.35 -6.40 9.77
N HIS A 70 5.87 -5.63 10.75
CA HIS A 70 6.51 -5.53 12.05
C HIS A 70 6.56 -6.89 12.78
N ASN A 71 5.48 -7.68 12.70
CA ASN A 71 5.42 -9.03 13.26
C ASN A 71 6.35 -10.03 12.56
N LEU A 72 6.76 -9.77 11.31
CA LEU A 72 7.80 -10.56 10.63
C LEU A 72 9.22 -10.17 11.06
N VAL A 73 9.44 -8.92 11.43
CA VAL A 73 10.76 -8.39 11.82
C VAL A 73 11.09 -8.71 13.28
N ILE A 74 10.08 -8.80 14.15
CA ILE A 74 10.25 -9.30 15.52
C ILE A 74 10.11 -10.83 15.48
N PRO A 75 11.21 -11.61 15.55
CA PRO A 75 11.05 -12.99 15.97
C PRO A 75 10.49 -12.94 17.37
N PHE A 76 9.30 -13.49 17.60
CA PHE A 76 8.93 -13.89 18.94
C PHE A 76 10.12 -14.71 19.47
N PRO A 77 10.80 -14.30 20.57
CA PRO A 77 11.57 -15.29 21.29
C PRO A 77 10.59 -16.41 21.63
N PRO A 78 10.95 -17.69 21.44
CA PRO A 78 10.09 -18.77 21.88
C PRO A 78 9.77 -18.50 23.36
N ALA A 79 8.48 -18.51 23.68
CA ALA A 79 8.03 -18.42 25.06
C ALA A 79 8.78 -19.52 25.83
N MET A 80 9.67 -19.10 26.75
CA MET A 80 10.29 -19.98 27.74
C MET A 80 9.25 -20.38 28.78
#